data_AF-A0A6I7X7K8-F1
#
_entry.id   AF-A0A6I7X7K8-F1
#
_cell.length_a   1.000
_cell.length_b   1.000
_cell.length_c   1.000
_cell.angle_alpha   90.00
_cell.angle_beta   90.00
_cell.angle_gamma   90.00
#
_symmetry.space_group_name_H-M   'P 1'
#
loop_
_entity.id
_entity.type
_entity.pdbx_description
1 polymer ?
#
loop_
_entity_poly.entity_id
_entity_poly.type
_entity_poly.pdbx_seq_one_letter_code
_entity_poly.pdbx_strand_id
1 'polypeptide(L)'
;NVINPVRDWLTGITRTKTNNPVHELVDNLPVEDKEWVKVAMYRWLIQCCAAADMAKHEGKHPDAIPKYECVLVLGGDQGLHKTSFIKYLLPAELHKYIKDSVRLDTKDRDSMLNIL
;
A
#
# COMPACT_ATOMS: atom_id res chain seq x y z
N ASN A 1 19.47 18.19 -4.17
CA ASN A 1 19.09 16.77 -4.34
C ASN A 1 17.75 16.53 -3.66
N VAL A 2 16.74 16.06 -4.40
CA VAL A 2 15.45 15.70 -3.82
C VAL A 2 15.63 14.36 -3.11
N ILE A 3 15.48 14.33 -1.78
CA ILE A 3 15.55 13.11 -0.97
C ILE A 3 14.17 12.46 -0.98
N ASN A 4 14.11 11.16 -1.30
CA ASN A 4 12.88 10.38 -1.24
C ASN A 4 13.09 9.22 -0.25
N PRO A 5 12.77 9.42 1.05
CA PRO A 5 13.07 8.46 2.10
C PRO A 5 12.36 7.12 1.90
N VAL A 6 11.19 7.11 1.23
CA VAL A 6 10.46 5.89 0.90
C VAL A 6 11.22 5.08 -0.14
N ARG A 7 11.67 5.72 -1.23
CA ARG A 7 12.47 5.07 -2.27
C ARG A 7 13.80 4.56 -1.70
N ASP A 8 14.48 5.38 -0.92
CA ASP A 8 15.78 5.03 -0.32
C ASP A 8 15.63 3.79 0.59
N TRP A 9 14.59 3.75 1.41
CA TRP A 9 14.28 2.58 2.23
C TRP A 9 13.99 1.33 1.37
N LEU A 10 13.13 1.44 0.36
CA LEU A 10 12.79 0.33 -0.54
C LEU A 10 14.02 -0.23 -1.26
N THR A 11 14.97 0.62 -1.66
CA THR A 11 16.21 0.16 -2.32
C THR A 11 17.15 -0.63 -1.40
N GLY A 12 17.01 -0.48 -0.08
CA GLY A 12 17.77 -1.25 0.92
C GLY A 12 17.18 -2.62 1.24
N ILE A 13 16.00 -2.96 0.73
CA ILE A 13 15.32 -4.23 1.04
C ILE A 13 15.89 -5.34 0.16
N THR A 14 16.56 -6.29 0.78
CA THR A 14 17.02 -7.52 0.12
C THR A 14 15.97 -8.61 0.24
N ARG A 15 15.67 -9.27 -0.88
CA ARG A 15 14.76 -10.41 -0.91
C ARG A 15 15.34 -11.59 -0.12
N THR A 16 14.60 -12.09 0.87
CA THR A 16 15.03 -13.19 1.75
C THR A 16 14.56 -14.58 1.30
N LYS A 17 13.57 -14.64 0.40
CA LYS A 17 12.97 -15.89 -0.13
C LYS A 17 12.75 -15.81 -1.63
N THR A 18 12.80 -16.96 -2.31
CA THR A 18 12.57 -17.05 -3.77
C THR A 18 11.08 -17.00 -4.14
N ASN A 19 10.20 -17.43 -3.23
CA ASN A 19 8.76 -17.50 -3.41
C ASN A 19 8.14 -16.13 -3.71
N ASN A 20 6.96 -16.10 -4.34
CA ASN A 20 6.23 -14.87 -4.64
C ASN A 20 5.56 -14.31 -3.36
N PRO A 21 6.03 -13.16 -2.82
CA PRO A 21 5.57 -12.67 -1.52
C PRO A 21 4.10 -12.22 -1.53
N VAL A 22 3.59 -11.75 -2.67
CA VAL A 22 2.18 -11.36 -2.80
C VAL A 22 1.29 -12.59 -2.73
N HIS A 23 1.67 -13.68 -3.38
CA HIS A 23 0.92 -14.93 -3.34
C HIS A 23 0.93 -15.51 -1.93
N GLU A 24 2.11 -15.61 -1.29
CA GLU A 24 2.21 -16.09 0.09
C GLU A 24 1.31 -15.27 1.03
N LEU A 25 1.34 -13.95 0.92
CA LEU A 25 0.49 -13.09 1.72
C LEU A 25 -0.99 -13.43 1.51
N VAL A 26 -1.47 -13.44 0.25
CA VAL A 26 -2.89 -13.67 -0.05
C VAL A 26 -3.33 -15.06 0.38
N ASP A 27 -2.48 -16.08 0.20
CA ASP A 27 -2.77 -17.45 0.60
C ASP A 27 -2.96 -17.58 2.12
N ASN A 28 -2.33 -16.70 2.93
CA ASN A 28 -2.49 -16.64 4.38
C ASN A 28 -3.68 -15.76 4.88
N LEU A 29 -4.32 -14.96 4.01
CA LEU A 29 -5.44 -14.11 4.42
C LEU A 29 -6.74 -14.91 4.64
N PRO A 30 -7.58 -14.61 5.64
CA PRO A 30 -8.87 -15.27 5.80
C PRO A 30 -9.93 -14.69 4.84
N VAL A 31 -9.74 -14.87 3.53
CA VAL A 31 -10.61 -14.38 2.46
C VAL A 31 -11.09 -15.52 1.58
N GLU A 32 -12.34 -15.45 1.12
CA GLU A 32 -12.95 -16.51 0.30
C GLU A 32 -12.35 -16.54 -1.11
N ASP A 33 -12.29 -15.39 -1.80
CA ASP A 33 -11.80 -15.29 -3.18
C ASP A 33 -10.33 -14.86 -3.24
N LYS A 34 -9.44 -15.85 -3.16
CA LYS A 34 -7.98 -15.66 -3.20
C LYS A 34 -7.51 -15.08 -4.53
N GLU A 35 -8.08 -15.53 -5.64
CA GLU A 35 -7.65 -15.12 -6.97
C GLU A 35 -8.04 -13.66 -7.24
N TRP A 36 -9.24 -13.25 -6.85
CA TRP A 36 -9.63 -11.85 -6.89
C TRP A 36 -8.74 -10.97 -6.01
N VAL A 37 -8.46 -11.42 -4.78
CA VAL A 37 -7.60 -10.65 -3.87
C VAL A 37 -6.18 -10.51 -4.40
N LYS A 38 -5.62 -11.53 -5.09
CA LYS A 38 -4.34 -11.40 -5.80
C LYS A 38 -4.40 -10.29 -6.85
N VAL A 39 -5.44 -10.24 -7.67
CA VAL A 39 -5.63 -9.19 -8.68
C VAL A 39 -5.72 -7.80 -8.04
N ALA A 40 -6.51 -7.65 -6.98
CA ALA A 40 -6.65 -6.39 -6.25
C ALA A 40 -5.32 -5.93 -5.63
N MET A 41 -4.60 -6.84 -4.98
CA MET A 41 -3.29 -6.57 -4.37
C MET A 41 -2.25 -6.15 -5.40
N TYR A 42 -2.17 -6.83 -6.55
CA TYR A 42 -1.25 -6.45 -7.61
C TYR A 42 -1.56 -5.06 -8.17
N ARG A 43 -2.83 -4.75 -8.46
CA ARG A 43 -3.23 -3.43 -8.97
C ARG A 43 -2.85 -2.31 -8.00
N TRP A 44 -3.03 -2.54 -6.70
CA TRP A 44 -2.67 -1.58 -5.68
C TRP A 44 -1.15 -1.45 -5.50
N LEU A 45 -0.42 -2.56 -5.38
CA LEU A 45 1.04 -2.56 -5.20
C LEU A 45 1.79 -1.94 -6.38
N ILE A 46 1.35 -2.19 -7.62
CA ILE A 46 1.95 -1.57 -8.82
C ILE A 46 1.86 -0.04 -8.73
N GLN A 47 0.71 0.49 -8.27
CA GLN A 47 0.55 1.93 -8.06
C GLN A 47 1.41 2.45 -6.91
N CYS A 48 1.57 1.69 -5.82
CA CYS A 48 2.50 2.06 -4.74
C CYS A 48 3.93 2.17 -5.25
N CYS A 49 4.40 1.20 -6.05
CA CYS A 49 5.73 1.24 -6.67
C CYS A 49 5.89 2.45 -7.60
N ALA A 50 4.89 2.69 -8.46
CA ALA A 50 4.93 3.81 -9.39
C ALA A 50 4.83 5.17 -8.67
N ALA A 51 4.10 5.25 -7.55
CA ALA A 51 4.02 6.47 -6.74
C ALA A 51 5.35 6.73 -6.02
N ALA A 52 6.02 5.67 -5.54
CA ALA A 52 7.28 5.77 -4.81
C ALA A 52 8.41 6.45 -5.61
N ASP A 53 8.38 6.40 -6.94
CA ASP A 53 9.39 7.08 -7.78
C ASP A 53 8.79 8.10 -8.78
N MET A 54 7.53 8.50 -8.60
CA MET A 54 6.81 9.42 -9.48
C MET A 54 6.71 8.92 -10.94
N ALA A 55 6.55 7.60 -11.13
CA ALA A 55 6.51 6.90 -12.42
C ALA A 55 7.73 7.20 -13.30
N LYS A 56 8.90 7.29 -12.65
CA LYS A 56 10.20 7.48 -13.30
C LYS A 56 10.99 6.18 -13.41
N HIS A 57 10.41 5.05 -12.99
CA HIS A 57 11.05 3.74 -13.06
C HIS A 57 11.50 3.37 -14.47
N GLU A 58 12.68 2.77 -14.57
CA GLU A 58 13.17 2.16 -15.81
C GLU A 58 12.34 0.91 -16.13
N GLY A 59 11.88 0.76 -17.38
CA GLY A 59 11.00 -0.35 -17.77
C GLY A 59 9.50 -0.08 -17.64
N LYS A 60 9.08 1.15 -17.34
CA LYS A 60 7.67 1.55 -17.49
C LYS A 60 7.21 1.41 -18.94
N HIS A 61 5.94 1.04 -19.14
CA HIS A 61 5.34 1.06 -20.47
C HIS A 61 5.32 2.51 -21.01
N PRO A 62 5.66 2.74 -22.29
CA PRO A 62 5.75 4.10 -22.86
C PRO A 62 4.45 4.90 -22.74
N ASP A 63 3.30 4.22 -22.88
CA ASP A 63 1.97 4.85 -22.80
C ASP A 63 1.37 4.85 -21.38
N ALA A 64 2.13 4.46 -20.35
CA ALA A 64 1.63 4.46 -18.99
C ALA A 64 1.42 5.88 -18.47
N ILE A 65 0.18 6.18 -18.07
CA ILE A 65 -0.17 7.45 -17.44
C ILE A 65 0.09 7.34 -15.92
N PRO A 66 0.77 8.31 -15.29
CA PRO A 66 0.99 8.32 -13.86
C PRO A 66 -0.32 8.60 -13.11
N LYS A 67 -1.05 7.52 -12.78
CA LYS A 67 -2.25 7.54 -11.95
C LYS A 67 -2.05 6.68 -10.71
N TYR A 68 -2.36 7.24 -9.55
CA TYR A 68 -2.19 6.62 -8.24
C TYR A 68 -3.48 6.73 -7.43
N GLU A 69 -4.62 6.42 -8.06
CA GLU A 69 -5.96 6.72 -7.56
C GLU A 69 -6.57 5.52 -6.80
N CYS A 70 -5.97 4.33 -6.88
CA CYS A 70 -6.55 3.16 -6.21
C CYS A 70 -6.39 3.21 -4.70
N VAL A 71 -7.52 3.01 -4.01
CA VAL A 71 -7.61 2.86 -2.57
C VAL A 71 -7.76 1.38 -2.23
N LEU A 72 -6.89 0.87 -1.35
CA LEU A 72 -7.04 -0.47 -0.77
C LEU A 72 -7.89 -0.39 0.50
N VAL A 73 -8.99 -1.13 0.52
CA VAL A 73 -9.87 -1.23 1.69
C VAL A 73 -9.75 -2.63 2.28
N LEU A 74 -9.34 -2.73 3.54
CA LEU A 74 -9.32 -3.98 4.30
C LEU A 74 -10.57 -4.08 5.17
N GLY A 75 -11.55 -4.87 4.72
CA GLY A 75 -12.78 -5.17 5.46
C GLY A 75 -12.67 -6.45 6.30
N GLY A 76 -13.38 -6.50 7.42
CA GLY A 76 -13.50 -7.70 8.25
C GLY A 76 -13.71 -7.38 9.72
N ASP A 77 -13.90 -8.41 10.54
CA ASP A 77 -14.21 -8.27 11.96
C ASP A 77 -13.11 -7.57 12.77
N GLN A 78 -13.51 -7.03 13.93
CA GLN A 78 -12.57 -6.46 14.89
C GLN A 78 -11.61 -7.54 15.41
N GLY A 79 -10.36 -7.18 15.65
CA GLY A 79 -9.35 -8.13 16.15
C GLY A 79 -8.56 -8.88 15.08
N LEU A 80 -8.92 -8.77 13.79
CA LEU A 80 -8.18 -9.41 12.68
C LEU A 80 -6.86 -8.72 12.30
N HIS A 81 -6.23 -7.99 13.23
CA HIS A 81 -4.91 -7.38 13.07
C HIS A 81 -4.70 -6.50 11.81
N LYS A 82 -5.77 -5.99 11.17
CA LYS A 82 -5.70 -5.17 9.94
C LYS A 82 -4.77 -3.97 10.07
N THR A 83 -4.90 -3.22 11.17
CA THR A 83 -4.04 -2.08 11.47
C THR A 83 -2.59 -2.51 11.73
N SER A 84 -2.39 -3.60 12.48
CA SER A 84 -1.07 -4.15 12.76
C SER A 84 -0.37 -4.62 11.49
N PHE A 85 -1.12 -5.20 10.54
CA PHE A 85 -0.62 -5.64 9.25
C PHE A 85 -0.06 -4.48 8.43
N ILE A 86 -0.81 -3.37 8.29
CA ILE A 86 -0.32 -2.18 7.58
C ILE A 86 0.89 -1.56 8.28
N LYS A 87 0.88 -1.49 9.62
CA LYS A 87 2.03 -1.02 10.40
C LYS A 87 3.26 -1.93 10.24
N TYR A 88 3.08 -3.23 10.03
CA TYR A 88 4.17 -4.18 9.80
C TYR A 88 4.81 -4.04 8.41
N LEU A 89 4.03 -3.69 7.39
CA LEU A 89 4.55 -3.47 6.03
C LEU A 89 5.45 -2.22 5.92
N LEU A 90 5.29 -1.27 6.84
CA LEU A 90 5.95 0.02 6.79
C LEU A 90 7.01 0.13 7.90
N PRO A 91 8.18 0.71 7.60
CA PRO A 91 9.19 0.98 8.61
C PRO A 91 8.65 1.99 9.64
N ALA A 92 9.16 1.91 10.88
CA ALA A 92 8.65 2.69 12.01
C ALA A 92 8.70 4.21 11.76
N GLU A 93 9.69 4.67 11.00
CA GLU A 93 9.89 6.08 10.62
C GLU A 93 8.75 6.62 9.75
N LEU A 94 8.05 5.74 9.03
CA LEU A 94 6.90 6.08 8.20
C LEU A 94 5.56 5.96 8.94
N HIS A 95 5.54 5.45 10.18
CA HIS A 95 4.30 5.31 10.95
C HIS A 95 3.63 6.65 11.26
N LYS A 96 4.39 7.76 11.24
CA LYS A 96 3.84 9.12 11.36
C LYS A 96 2.85 9.50 10.25
N TYR A 97 2.90 8.81 9.11
CA TYR A 97 1.96 9.00 8.00
C TYR A 97 0.73 8.09 8.12
N ILE A 98 0.69 7.19 9.10
CA ILE A 98 -0.45 6.32 9.38
C ILE A 98 -1.32 7.01 10.43
N LYS A 99 -2.51 7.44 10.04
CA LYS A 99 -3.55 7.87 10.99
C LYS A 99 -4.43 6.67 11.34
N ASP A 100 -4.47 6.29 12.62
CA ASP A 100 -5.42 5.30 13.13
C ASP A 100 -6.63 5.97 13.78
N SER A 101 -7.71 5.20 13.96
CA SER A 101 -8.95 5.63 14.63
C SER A 101 -9.63 6.87 14.03
N VAL A 102 -9.32 7.22 12.78
CA VAL A 102 -10.00 8.32 12.08
C VAL A 102 -11.44 7.93 11.80
N ARG A 103 -12.37 8.68 12.39
CA ARG A 103 -13.78 8.62 12.00
C ARG A 103 -13.98 9.57 10.84
N LEU A 104 -14.40 9.03 9.70
CA LEU A 104 -14.86 9.85 8.59
C LEU A 104 -16.20 10.47 9.00
N ASP A 105 -16.18 11.74 9.40
CA ASP A 105 -17.42 12.50 9.57
C ASP A 105 -17.86 13.02 8.19
N THR A 106 -18.90 12.39 7.64
CA THR A 106 -19.44 12.74 6.32
C THR A 106 -20.24 14.05 6.32
N LYS A 107 -20.48 14.65 7.48
CA LYS A 107 -21.17 15.95 7.63
C LYS A 107 -20.20 17.11 7.74
N ASP A 108 -18.93 16.85 7.96
CA ASP A 108 -17.88 17.85 8.07
C ASP A 108 -17.02 17.86 6.79
N ARG A 109 -17.08 18.97 6.03
CA ARG A 109 -16.31 19.14 4.79
C ARG A 109 -14.80 19.13 5.03
N ASP A 110 -14.34 19.55 6.22
CA ASP A 110 -12.92 19.57 6.56
C ASP A 110 -12.37 18.19 6.92
N SER A 111 -13.23 17.26 7.35
CA SER A 111 -12.88 15.85 7.54
C SER A 111 -12.53 15.15 6.21
N MET A 112 -12.95 15.71 5.05
CA MET A 112 -12.50 15.24 3.73
C MET A 112 -11.16 15.84 3.27
N LEU A 113 -10.75 17.00 3.83
CA LEU A 113 -9.51 17.71 3.47
C LEU A 113 -8.31 17.27 4.31
N ASN A 114 -8.53 16.79 5.54
CA ASN A 114 -7.47 16.40 6.48
C ASN A 114 -6.83 15.00 6.22
N ILE A 115 -7.07 14.40 5.05
CA ILE A 115 -6.51 13.09 4.64
C ILE A 115 -5.34 13.24 3.64
N LEU A 116 -4.94 14.48 3.28
CA LEU A 116 -3.76 14.74 2.44
C LEU A 116 -2.50 15.05 3.26
#